data_AF-A0A9W4X2U1-F1
#
_entry.id   AF-A0A9W4X2U1-F1
#
_cell.length_a   1.000
_cell.length_b   1.000
_cell.length_c   1.000
_cell.angle_alpha   90.00
_cell.angle_beta   90.00
_cell.angle_gamma   90.00
#
_symmetry.space_group_name_H-M   'P 1'
#
loop_
_entity.id
_entity.type
_entity.pdbx_description
1 polymer ?
#
loop_
_entity_poly.entity_id
_entity_poly.type
_entity_poly.pdbx_seq_one_letter_code
_entity_poly.pdbx_strand_id
1 'polypeptide(L)'
;MRMVMLDLLHGYLSDEVMPNSLLLLTPFPELVYDTFKFDLECARRVSKSKDQIRFLQVVGDAALSFPHAVRLFEAVLGIDIDELLAPKLYVLMRRVMTDEGLFAYTAKNFCNHERPFMVNKQKKNCTP
;
A
#
# COMPACT_ATOMS: atom_id res chain seq x y z
N MET A 1 7.67 20.78 3.70
CA MET A 1 7.91 19.96 2.50
C MET A 1 7.70 18.50 2.87
N ARG A 2 6.83 17.74 2.20
CA ARG A 2 6.74 16.29 2.40
C ARG A 2 8.07 15.65 1.96
N MET A 3 8.68 14.84 2.83
CA MET A 3 9.98 14.24 2.57
C MET A 3 9.82 12.96 1.73
N VAL A 4 10.55 12.87 0.62
CA VAL A 4 10.64 11.66 -0.20
C VAL A 4 11.86 10.86 0.27
N MET A 5 11.70 9.54 0.40
CA MET A 5 12.80 8.64 0.77
C MET A 5 13.86 8.61 -0.34
N LEU A 6 15.13 8.42 0.02
CA LEU A 6 16.28 8.50 -0.90
C LEU A 6 16.22 7.51 -2.09
N ASP A 7 15.51 6.39 -1.93
CA ASP A 7 15.34 5.33 -2.93
C ASP A 7 14.13 5.55 -3.86
N LEU A 8 13.32 6.59 -3.60
CA LEU A 8 12.14 6.93 -4.36
C LEU A 8 12.37 8.12 -5.29
N LEU A 9 11.73 8.08 -6.47
CA LEU A 9 11.70 9.24 -7.35
C LEU A 9 10.70 10.26 -6.79
N HIS A 10 10.95 11.55 -7.00
CA HIS A 10 9.92 12.53 -6.75
C HIS A 10 8.69 12.28 -7.64
N GLY A 11 7.51 12.35 -7.05
CA GLY A 11 6.25 12.29 -7.76
C GLY A 11 6.03 13.47 -8.71
N TYR A 12 4.82 13.59 -9.23
CA TYR A 12 4.41 14.69 -10.10
C TYR A 12 3.75 15.83 -9.33
N LEU A 13 3.16 15.55 -8.18
CA LEU A 13 2.42 16.53 -7.40
C LEU A 13 3.35 17.27 -6.43
N SER A 14 3.28 18.59 -6.44
CA SER A 14 3.89 19.41 -5.39
C SER A 14 3.03 19.41 -4.13
N ASP A 15 3.60 19.88 -3.02
CA ASP A 15 2.87 19.93 -1.74
C ASP A 15 1.63 20.82 -1.81
N GLU A 16 1.66 21.89 -2.63
CA GLU A 16 0.57 22.86 -2.77
C GLU A 16 -0.64 22.29 -3.50
N VAL A 17 -0.43 21.37 -4.44
CA VAL A 17 -1.50 20.75 -5.24
C VAL A 17 -1.91 19.37 -4.73
N MET A 18 -1.14 18.80 -3.79
CA MET A 18 -1.42 17.49 -3.19
C MET A 18 -2.77 17.52 -2.47
N PRO A 19 -3.74 16.67 -2.83
CA PRO A 19 -5.04 16.66 -2.15
C PRO A 19 -4.90 16.30 -0.66
N ASN A 20 -5.72 16.93 0.18
CA ASN A 20 -5.73 16.64 1.61
C ASN A 20 -6.56 15.39 1.89
N SER A 21 -5.91 14.24 2.10
CA SER A 21 -6.59 12.97 2.39
C SER A 21 -7.48 13.02 3.63
N LEU A 22 -7.19 13.88 4.62
CA LEU A 22 -8.03 14.03 5.81
C LEU A 22 -9.37 14.71 5.52
N LEU A 23 -9.44 15.57 4.50
CA LEU A 23 -10.70 16.22 4.09
C LEU A 23 -11.52 15.34 3.15
N LEU A 24 -10.88 14.42 2.43
CA LEU A 24 -11.54 13.52 1.48
C LEU A 24 -12.11 12.27 2.16
N LEU A 25 -11.38 11.75 3.15
CA LEU A 25 -11.83 10.59 3.92
C LEU A 25 -12.76 11.08 5.03
N THR A 26 -13.91 10.42 5.20
CA THR A 26 -14.74 10.67 6.37
C THR A 26 -13.90 10.35 7.62
N PRO A 27 -13.65 11.33 8.51
CA PRO A 27 -12.85 11.12 9.71
C PRO A 27 -13.53 10.05 10.53
N PHE A 28 -12.82 8.98 10.89
CA PHE A 28 -13.35 7.77 11.55
C PHE A 28 -14.27 8.11 12.75
N PRO A 29 -15.60 8.17 12.57
CA PRO A 29 -16.49 8.77 13.55
C PRO A 29 -17.40 7.69 14.12
N GLU A 30 -17.05 7.15 15.29
CA GLU A 30 -17.92 6.38 16.21
C GLU A 30 -18.77 5.19 15.68
N LEU A 31 -18.76 4.89 14.37
CA LEU A 31 -19.23 3.66 13.71
C LEU A 31 -18.27 2.47 13.93
N VAL A 32 -17.37 2.66 14.89
CA VAL A 32 -16.05 2.05 14.97
C VAL A 32 -16.13 0.62 15.46
N TYR A 33 -17.03 0.30 16.38
CA TYR A 33 -16.88 -0.95 17.11
C TYR A 33 -17.21 -2.18 16.26
N ASP A 34 -18.32 -2.17 15.52
CA ASP A 34 -18.75 -3.34 14.75
C ASP A 34 -17.93 -3.53 13.46
N THR A 35 -17.60 -2.42 12.79
CA THR A 35 -16.74 -2.44 11.59
C THR A 35 -15.31 -2.84 11.93
N PHE A 36 -14.73 -2.26 12.99
CA PHE A 36 -13.39 -2.64 13.45
C PHE A 36 -13.33 -4.09 13.94
N LYS A 37 -14.36 -4.57 14.65
CA LYS A 37 -14.47 -5.98 15.03
C LYS A 37 -14.49 -6.90 13.83
N PHE A 38 -15.25 -6.55 12.80
CA PHE A 38 -15.32 -7.31 11.58
C PHE A 38 -13.94 -7.37 10.89
N ASP A 39 -13.26 -6.24 10.77
CA ASP A 39 -11.91 -6.17 10.20
C ASP A 39 -10.89 -7.03 10.96
N LEU A 40 -10.91 -6.98 12.30
CA LEU A 40 -10.04 -7.81 13.15
C LEU A 40 -10.34 -9.30 13.01
N GLU A 41 -11.62 -9.68 12.95
CA GLU A 41 -12.03 -11.07 12.74
C GLU A 41 -11.59 -11.57 11.37
N CYS A 42 -11.71 -10.77 10.31
CA CYS A 42 -11.18 -11.07 8.99
C CYS A 42 -9.66 -11.27 9.03
N ALA A 43 -8.92 -10.37 9.66
CA ALA A 43 -7.46 -10.50 9.81
C ALA A 43 -7.07 -11.78 10.59
N ARG A 44 -7.84 -12.13 11.62
CA ARG A 44 -7.65 -13.36 12.42
C ARG A 44 -7.97 -14.64 11.63
N ARG A 45 -8.93 -14.58 10.69
CA ARG A 45 -9.24 -15.71 9.80
C ARG A 45 -8.10 -15.93 8.81
N VAL A 46 -7.65 -14.86 8.16
CA VAL A 46 -6.54 -14.93 7.20
C VAL A 46 -5.26 -15.45 7.85
N SER A 47 -4.93 -15.01 9.06
CA SER A 47 -3.73 -15.48 9.77
C SER A 47 -3.77 -16.98 10.14
N LYS A 48 -4.95 -17.59 10.16
CA LYS A 48 -5.13 -19.03 10.43
C LYS A 48 -5.31 -19.85 9.15
N SER A 49 -5.33 -19.20 7.99
CA SER A 49 -5.44 -19.88 6.70
C SER A 49 -4.24 -20.80 6.49
N LYS A 50 -4.50 -21.97 5.92
CA LYS A 50 -3.48 -22.94 5.50
C LYS A 50 -3.34 -22.98 3.97
N ASP A 51 -3.97 -22.05 3.27
CA ASP A 51 -3.89 -21.95 1.82
C ASP A 51 -2.51 -21.45 1.40
N GLN A 52 -1.66 -22.41 1.00
CA GLN A 52 -0.28 -22.14 0.59
C GLN A 52 -0.22 -21.38 -0.73
N ILE A 53 -1.16 -21.61 -1.65
CA ILE A 53 -1.19 -20.93 -2.95
C ILE A 53 -1.53 -19.46 -2.74
N ARG A 54 -2.56 -19.17 -1.94
CA ARG A 54 -2.90 -17.79 -1.61
C ARG A 54 -1.78 -17.10 -0.83
N PHE A 55 -1.09 -17.81 0.06
CA PHE A 55 0.05 -17.26 0.80
C PHE A 55 1.19 -16.83 -0.13
N LEU A 56 1.59 -17.68 -1.09
CA LEU A 56 2.63 -17.33 -2.06
C LEU A 56 2.27 -16.10 -2.88
N GLN A 57 1.01 -15.99 -3.30
CA GLN A 57 0.54 -14.82 -4.04
C GLN A 57 0.66 -13.54 -3.19
N VAL A 58 0.14 -13.53 -1.95
CA VAL A 58 0.16 -12.30 -1.13
C VAL A 58 1.56 -11.88 -0.68
N VAL A 59 2.51 -12.82 -0.59
CA VAL A 59 3.93 -12.51 -0.35
C VAL A 59 4.48 -11.72 -1.54
N GLY A 60 4.17 -12.18 -2.76
CA GLY A 60 4.53 -11.47 -3.99
C GLY A 60 3.85 -10.10 -4.10
N ASP A 61 2.56 -10.01 -3.80
CA ASP A 61 1.80 -8.75 -3.86
C ASP A 61 2.33 -7.71 -2.86
N ALA A 62 2.87 -8.15 -1.73
CA ALA A 62 3.37 -7.26 -0.68
C ALA A 62 4.82 -6.77 -0.91
N ALA A 63 5.53 -7.29 -1.92
CA ALA A 63 6.86 -6.82 -2.28
C ALA A 63 6.77 -5.55 -3.14
N LEU A 64 6.86 -4.38 -2.50
CA LEU A 64 6.69 -3.08 -3.16
C LEU A 64 7.99 -2.51 -3.78
N SER A 65 9.09 -3.27 -3.78
CA SER A 65 10.33 -2.84 -4.40
C SER A 65 10.24 -2.90 -5.93
N PHE A 66 10.93 -1.99 -6.61
CA PHE A 66 11.04 -1.99 -8.06
C PHE A 66 12.22 -2.88 -8.50
N PRO A 67 12.10 -3.63 -9.60
CA PRO A 67 10.99 -3.64 -10.57
C PRO A 67 9.80 -4.53 -10.17
N HIS A 68 9.89 -5.31 -9.08
CA HIS A 68 8.86 -6.30 -8.73
C HIS A 68 7.44 -5.73 -8.69
N ALA A 69 7.24 -4.58 -8.03
CA ALA A 69 5.95 -3.93 -7.89
C ALA A 69 5.25 -3.63 -9.23
N VAL A 70 5.99 -3.23 -10.27
CA VAL A 70 5.39 -2.93 -11.58
C VAL A 70 5.15 -4.18 -12.42
N ARG A 71 5.95 -5.23 -12.21
CA ARG A 71 5.78 -6.48 -12.93
C ARG A 71 4.46 -7.18 -12.62
N LEU A 72 3.88 -6.91 -11.46
CA LEU A 72 2.53 -7.39 -11.10
C LEU A 72 1.44 -6.93 -12.09
N PHE A 73 1.68 -5.88 -12.87
CA PHE A 73 0.74 -5.39 -13.88
C PHE A 73 0.96 -6.00 -15.28
N GLU A 74 2.07 -6.68 -15.54
CA GLU A 74 2.43 -7.21 -16.88
C GLU A 74 1.36 -8.16 -17.41
N ALA A 75 0.87 -9.08 -16.58
CA ALA A 75 -0.14 -10.06 -16.98
C ALA A 75 -1.47 -9.41 -17.40
N VAL A 76 -1.82 -8.26 -16.82
CA VAL A 76 -3.05 -7.52 -17.13
C VAL A 76 -2.85 -6.63 -18.35
N LEU A 77 -1.69 -6.01 -18.49
CA LEU A 77 -1.38 -5.07 -19.57
C LEU A 77 -0.89 -5.76 -20.86
N GLY A 78 -0.47 -7.02 -20.77
CA GLY A 78 0.05 -7.80 -21.90
C GLY A 78 1.38 -7.29 -22.44
N ILE A 79 2.16 -6.57 -21.63
CA ILE A 79 3.47 -6.03 -21.97
C ILE A 79 4.44 -6.26 -20.80
N ASP A 80 5.71 -6.45 -21.11
CA ASP A 80 6.78 -6.49 -20.11
C ASP A 80 7.12 -5.06 -19.66
N ILE A 81 7.31 -4.85 -18.35
CA ILE A 81 7.53 -3.54 -17.74
C ILE A 81 8.85 -3.55 -16.98
N ASP A 82 9.86 -2.96 -17.60
CA ASP A 82 11.12 -2.63 -16.95
C ASP A 82 11.77 -1.37 -17.55
N GLU A 83 12.96 -1.04 -17.05
CA GLU A 83 13.74 0.14 -17.46
C GLU A 83 14.15 0.14 -18.94
N LEU A 84 14.15 -1.00 -19.62
CA LEU A 84 14.60 -1.15 -21.01
C LEU A 84 13.43 -1.31 -21.97
N LEU A 85 12.45 -2.15 -21.63
CA LEU A 85 11.34 -2.53 -22.49
C LEU A 85 10.24 -1.47 -22.49
N ALA A 86 9.97 -0.86 -21.34
CA ALA A 86 8.93 0.15 -21.18
C ALA A 86 9.39 1.34 -20.32
N PRO A 87 10.51 2.02 -20.67
CA PRO A 87 11.19 3.00 -19.81
C PRO A 87 10.28 4.13 -19.31
N LYS A 88 9.42 4.66 -20.19
CA LYS A 88 8.50 5.75 -19.85
C LYS A 88 7.42 5.29 -18.87
N LEU A 89 6.86 4.10 -19.08
CA LEU A 89 5.85 3.51 -18.19
C LEU A 89 6.48 3.16 -16.84
N TYR A 90 7.68 2.59 -16.85
CA TYR A 90 8.43 2.28 -15.64
C TYR A 90 8.65 3.53 -14.75
N VAL A 91 9.13 4.63 -15.33
CA VAL A 91 9.31 5.90 -14.61
C VAL A 91 7.96 6.49 -14.17
N LEU A 92 6.92 6.42 -15.01
CA LEU A 92 5.58 6.87 -14.65
C LEU A 92 5.09 6.17 -13.38
N MET A 93 5.13 4.84 -13.35
CA MET A 93 4.66 4.03 -12.22
C MET A 93 5.47 4.32 -10.94
N ARG A 94 6.80 4.50 -11.05
CA ARG A 94 7.65 4.89 -9.91
C ARG A 94 7.21 6.21 -9.28
N ARG A 95 6.97 7.23 -10.11
CA ARG A 95 6.58 8.57 -9.63
C ARG A 95 5.16 8.59 -9.08
N VAL A 96 4.23 7.86 -9.71
CA VAL A 96 2.85 7.70 -9.23
C VAL A 96 2.81 7.02 -7.86
N MET A 97 3.64 6.00 -7.61
CA MET A 97 3.73 5.36 -6.29
C MET A 97 4.10 6.39 -5.20
N THR A 98 5.02 7.31 -5.50
CA THR A 98 5.42 8.35 -4.54
C THR A 98 4.29 9.34 -4.27
N ASP A 99 3.58 9.81 -5.30
CA ASP A 99 2.42 10.69 -5.11
C ASP A 99 1.33 10.02 -4.27
N GLU A 100 1.02 8.75 -4.53
CA GLU A 100 0.02 7.98 -3.77
C GLU A 100 0.42 7.83 -2.30
N GLY A 101 1.66 7.43 -2.05
CA GLY A 101 2.20 7.30 -0.70
C GLY A 101 2.13 8.62 0.05
N LEU A 102 2.59 9.71 -0.59
CA LEU A 102 2.55 11.06 -0.03
C LEU A 102 1.12 11.51 0.26
N PHE A 103 0.18 11.33 -0.66
CA PHE A 103 -1.22 11.68 -0.50
C PHE A 103 -1.83 11.08 0.78
N ALA A 104 -1.55 9.80 1.05
CA ALA A 104 -2.13 9.08 2.19
C ALA A 104 -1.56 9.48 3.57
N TYR A 105 -0.38 10.13 3.63
CA TYR A 105 0.28 10.43 4.91
C TYR A 105 -0.51 11.34 5.83
N THR A 106 -1.26 12.32 5.30
CA THR A 106 -2.00 13.27 6.14
C THR A 106 -3.04 12.55 7.01
N ALA A 107 -3.88 11.71 6.40
CA ALA A 107 -4.83 10.88 7.13
C ALA A 107 -4.14 9.82 8.01
N LYS A 108 -3.07 9.17 7.53
CA LYS A 108 -2.34 8.15 8.31
C LYS A 108 -1.75 8.72 9.60
N ASN A 109 -1.13 9.89 9.54
CA ASN A 109 -0.53 10.55 10.69
C ASN A 109 -1.59 11.03 11.68
N PHE A 110 -2.74 11.50 11.17
CA PHE A 110 -3.85 11.94 12.01
C PHE A 110 -4.52 10.76 12.74
N CYS A 111 -4.86 9.68 12.01
CA CYS A 111 -5.57 8.55 12.59
C CYS A 111 -4.65 7.63 13.42
N ASN A 112 -3.37 7.54 13.05
CA ASN A 112 -2.36 6.69 13.70
C ASN A 112 -2.86 5.28 14.06
N HIS A 113 -3.60 4.67 13.13
CA HIS A 113 -4.35 3.44 13.40
C HIS A 113 -3.42 2.23 13.55
N GLU A 114 -3.62 1.43 14.61
CA GLU A 114 -2.86 0.20 14.84
C GLU A 114 -3.07 -0.86 13.74
N ARG A 115 -1.98 -1.44 13.24
CA ARG A 115 -2.01 -2.52 12.25
C ARG A 115 -2.67 -3.79 12.85
N PRO A 116 -3.40 -4.59 12.06
CA PRO A 116 -4.09 -5.78 12.57
C PRO A 116 -3.19 -6.81 13.27
N PHE A 117 -1.95 -7.01 12.80
CA PHE A 117 -1.03 -7.95 13.43
C PHE A 117 -0.57 -7.51 14.83
N MET A 118 -0.57 -6.19 15.10
CA MET A 118 -0.26 -5.64 16.43
C MET A 118 -1.41 -5.94 17.41
N VAL A 119 -2.64 -5.60 17.01
CA VAL A 119 -3.85 -5.82 17.82
C VAL A 119 -4.08 -7.31 18.08
N ASN A 120 -3.93 -8.15 17.05
CA ASN A 120 -4.08 -9.60 17.14
C ASN A 120 -2.87 -10.31 17.77
N LYS A 121 -1.82 -9.59 18.16
CA LYS A 121 -0.58 -10.12 18.76
C LYS A 121 0.06 -11.22 17.92
N GLN A 122 0.05 -11.04 16.59
CA GLN A 122 0.62 -11.97 15.63
C GLN A 122 2.12 -11.71 15.47
N LYS A 123 2.93 -12.77 15.54
CA LYS A 123 4.39 -12.67 15.43
C LYS A 123 4.90 -12.47 14.01
N LYS A 124 4.10 -12.82 12.99
CA LYS A 124 4.46 -12.79 11.57
C LYS A 124 3.27 -12.35 10.74
N ASN A 125 3.53 -11.58 9.69
CA ASN A 125 2.60 -11.31 8.59
C ASN A 125 3.11 -12.04 7.33
N CYS A 126 2.57 -11.72 6.14
CA CYS A 126 3.01 -12.33 4.88
C CYS A 126 4.38 -11.86 4.38
N THR A 127 4.98 -10.84 4.99
CA THR A 127 6.31 -10.32 4.68
C THR A 127 7.20 -10.45 5.92
N PRO A 128 7.83 -11.61 6.15
CA PRO A 128 8.54 -11.92 7.39
C PRO A 128 9.61 -10.90 7.77
#